data_AF-A0AAE3GDK4-F1
#
_entry.id   AF-A0AAE3GDK4-F1
#
_cell.length_a   1.000
_cell.length_b   1.000
_cell.length_c   1.000
_cell.angle_alpha   90.00
_cell.angle_beta   90.00
_cell.angle_gamma   90.00
#
_symmetry.space_group_name_H-M   'P 1'
#
loop_
_entity.id
_entity.type
_entity.pdbx_description
1 polymer ?
#
loop_
_entity_poly.entity_id
_entity_poly.type
_entity_poly.pdbx_seq_one_letter_code
_entity_poly.pdbx_strand_id
1 'polypeptide(L)'
;MRLALGVVGALVAVTLVGVVLRADPVGYGTVFWPVATAYDQDEARVMADIKAAAHAEASARNDLSGVPDTVRELGYAVTDVRVDRPTSVEGSLLMRVHLVVGDGQPGHPGEVRCREVLVTGSSGLEISSRRVDC
;
A
#
# COMPACT_ATOMS: atom_id res chain seq x y z
N MET A 1 13.12 25.53 -33.95
CA MET A 1 11.77 25.15 -33.46
C MET A 1 11.62 23.69 -33.00
N ARG A 2 12.41 22.71 -33.47
CA ARG A 2 12.27 21.29 -33.07
C ARG A 2 12.76 20.97 -31.64
N LEU A 3 13.79 21.66 -31.14
CA LEU A 3 14.29 21.49 -29.76
C LEU A 3 13.27 21.94 -28.70
N ALA A 4 12.55 23.04 -28.95
CA ALA A 4 11.56 23.55 -28.00
C ALA A 4 10.39 22.57 -27.80
N LEU A 5 9.95 21.89 -28.87
CA LEU A 5 8.87 20.90 -28.78
C LEU A 5 9.30 19.64 -28.01
N GLY A 6 10.56 19.20 -28.20
CA GLY A 6 11.11 18.05 -27.48
C GLY A 6 11.27 18.32 -25.98
N VAL A 7 11.73 19.52 -25.62
CA VAL A 7 11.87 19.93 -24.21
C VAL A 7 10.50 20.09 -23.53
N VAL A 8 9.52 20.67 -24.22
CA VAL A 8 8.15 20.79 -23.69
C VAL A 8 7.50 19.40 -23.54
N GLY A 9 7.65 18.52 -24.54
CA GLY A 9 7.12 17.15 -24.45
C GLY A 9 7.75 16.35 -23.31
N ALA A 10 9.07 16.47 -23.11
CA ALA A 10 9.77 15.83 -21.99
C ALA A 10 9.31 16.41 -20.63
N LEU A 11 9.14 17.72 -20.53
CA LEU A 11 8.64 18.37 -19.31
C LEU A 11 7.20 17.96 -18.97
N VAL A 12 6.32 17.82 -19.97
CA VAL A 12 4.96 17.32 -19.78
C VAL A 12 4.96 15.86 -19.32
N ALA A 13 5.80 15.01 -19.92
CA ALA A 13 5.94 13.63 -19.47
C ALA A 13 6.44 13.52 -18.03
N VAL A 14 7.46 14.31 -17.66
CA VAL A 14 8.02 14.32 -16.29
C VAL A 14 7.00 14.85 -15.26
N THR A 15 6.25 15.90 -15.61
CA THR A 15 5.21 16.45 -14.71
C THR A 15 4.05 15.48 -14.51
N LEU A 16 3.61 14.79 -15.57
CA LEU A 16 2.57 13.76 -15.48
C LEU A 16 3.01 12.56 -14.61
N VAL A 17 4.25 12.09 -14.78
CA VAL A 17 4.81 11.04 -13.91
C VAL A 17 4.85 11.51 -12.45
N GLY A 18 5.24 12.77 -12.20
CA GLY A 18 5.23 13.34 -10.85
C GLY A 18 3.83 13.43 -10.21
N VAL A 19 2.78 13.69 -11.00
CA VAL A 19 1.38 13.71 -10.52
C VAL A 19 0.90 12.31 -10.18
N VAL A 20 1.21 11.31 -11.01
CA VAL A 20 0.84 9.91 -10.77
C VAL A 20 1.54 9.37 -9.54
N LEU A 21 2.84 9.63 -9.39
CA LEU A 21 3.60 9.18 -8.22
C LEU A 21 3.15 9.86 -6.91
N ARG A 22 2.73 11.13 -6.97
CA ARG A 22 2.15 11.84 -5.82
C ARG A 22 0.79 11.31 -5.38
N ALA A 23 0.03 10.69 -6.28
CA ALA A 23 -1.29 10.17 -5.94
C ALA A 23 -1.21 8.99 -4.95
N ASP A 24 -0.14 8.19 -5.04
CA ASP A 24 0.09 7.08 -4.11
C ASP A 24 1.59 6.73 -3.95
N PRO A 25 2.38 7.54 -3.23
CA PRO A 25 3.82 7.32 -3.07
C PRO A 25 4.13 5.96 -2.45
N VAL A 26 3.26 5.49 -1.55
CA VAL A 26 3.38 4.20 -0.86
C VAL A 26 3.12 3.03 -1.81
N GLY A 27 2.07 3.13 -2.64
CA GLY A 27 1.76 2.13 -3.67
C GLY A 27 2.84 1.99 -4.72
N TYR A 28 3.51 3.10 -5.07
CA TYR A 28 4.61 3.11 -6.04
C TYR A 28 6.01 2.96 -5.44
N GLY A 29 6.15 2.81 -4.12
CA GLY A 29 7.45 2.69 -3.45
C GLY A 29 8.33 3.94 -3.53
N THR A 30 7.74 5.13 -3.75
CA THR A 30 8.45 6.41 -3.90
C THR A 30 8.34 7.28 -2.64
N VAL A 31 8.59 6.68 -1.49
CA VAL A 31 8.41 7.32 -0.17
C VAL A 31 9.62 8.19 0.21
N PHE A 32 9.99 9.13 -0.65
CA PHE A 32 11.09 10.07 -0.41
C PHE A 32 10.70 11.52 -0.75
N TRP A 33 11.33 12.48 -0.09
CA TRP A 33 11.07 13.90 -0.31
C TRP A 33 11.65 14.36 -1.67
N PRO A 34 10.97 15.20 -2.48
CA PRO A 34 9.76 15.99 -2.22
C PRO A 34 8.43 15.33 -2.68
N VAL A 35 8.43 14.02 -2.90
CA VAL A 35 7.28 13.27 -3.42
C VAL A 35 6.34 12.81 -2.29
N ALA A 36 6.89 12.49 -1.13
CA ALA A 36 6.16 11.97 0.04
C ALA A 36 6.14 12.94 1.25
N THR A 37 5.02 12.98 1.95
CA THR A 37 4.78 13.71 3.20
C THR A 37 5.15 12.87 4.44
N ALA A 38 5.14 13.48 5.63
CA ALA A 38 5.32 12.74 6.89
C ALA A 38 4.26 11.64 7.07
N TYR A 39 3.01 11.92 6.69
CA TYR A 39 1.93 10.94 6.68
C TYR A 39 2.20 9.79 5.72
N ASP A 40 2.77 10.04 4.54
CA ASP A 40 3.11 8.98 3.59
C ASP A 40 4.26 8.10 4.11
N GLN A 41 5.19 8.66 4.88
CA GLN A 41 6.24 7.89 5.56
C GLN A 41 5.68 7.02 6.68
N ASP A 42 4.72 7.54 7.43
CA ASP A 42 4.04 6.80 8.49
C ASP A 42 3.17 5.67 7.91
N GLU A 43 2.42 5.97 6.85
CA GLU A 43 1.65 4.99 6.07
C GLU A 43 2.54 3.90 5.49
N ALA A 44 3.73 4.25 4.98
CA ALA A 44 4.70 3.28 4.48
C ALA A 44 5.23 2.35 5.57
N ARG A 45 5.48 2.87 6.78
CA ARG A 45 5.90 2.07 7.95
C ARG A 45 4.80 1.08 8.33
N VAL A 46 3.56 1.55 8.47
CA VAL A 46 2.39 0.71 8.74
C VAL A 46 2.21 -0.38 7.67
N MET A 47 2.34 -0.02 6.39
CA MET A 47 2.22 -0.98 5.29
C MET A 47 3.37 -1.99 5.27
N ALA A 48 4.56 -1.63 5.73
CA ALA A 48 5.67 -2.58 5.88
C ALA A 48 5.36 -3.62 6.97
N ASP A 49 4.78 -3.20 8.11
CA ASP A 49 4.38 -4.09 9.20
C ASP A 49 3.27 -5.06 8.74
N ILE A 50 2.25 -4.55 8.04
CA ILE A 50 1.18 -5.37 7.45
C ILE A 50 1.76 -6.41 6.48
N LYS A 51 2.68 -6.00 5.60
CA LYS A 51 3.33 -6.91 4.64
C LYS A 51 4.14 -7.99 5.34
N ALA A 52 4.92 -7.62 6.35
CA ALA A 52 5.74 -8.56 7.10
C ALA A 52 4.87 -9.59 7.84
N ALA A 53 3.80 -9.13 8.51
CA ALA A 53 2.90 -10.00 9.24
C ALA A 53 2.09 -10.93 8.32
N ALA A 54 1.59 -10.41 7.20
CA ALA A 54 0.92 -11.22 6.18
C ALA A 54 1.84 -12.29 5.60
N HIS A 55 3.11 -11.95 5.32
CA HIS A 55 4.11 -12.92 4.88
C HIS A 55 4.39 -13.99 5.93
N ALA A 56 4.61 -13.59 7.18
CA ALA A 56 4.90 -14.51 8.27
C ALA A 56 3.74 -15.50 8.47
N GLU A 57 2.50 -15.00 8.52
CA GLU A 57 1.31 -15.82 8.69
C GLU A 57 1.09 -16.76 7.51
N ALA A 58 1.13 -16.24 6.27
CA ALA A 58 0.89 -17.05 5.09
C ALA A 58 1.95 -18.15 4.91
N SER A 59 3.21 -17.85 5.25
CA SER A 59 4.30 -18.84 5.22
C SER A 59 4.14 -19.89 6.32
N ALA A 60 3.71 -19.49 7.52
CA ALA A 60 3.55 -20.40 8.65
C ALA A 60 2.40 -21.39 8.43
N ARG A 61 1.27 -20.93 7.86
CA ARG A 61 0.10 -21.78 7.60
C ARG A 61 0.10 -22.46 6.24
N ASN A 62 0.94 -21.98 5.33
CA ASN A 62 0.91 -22.35 3.92
C ASN A 62 -0.48 -22.07 3.29
N ASP A 63 -1.14 -20.98 3.70
CA ASP A 63 -2.41 -20.51 3.15
C ASP A 63 -2.66 -19.01 3.41
N LEU A 64 -3.76 -18.43 2.91
CA LEU A 64 -4.09 -16.99 3.06
C LEU A 64 -5.18 -16.70 4.10
N SER A 65 -5.70 -17.73 4.76
CA SER A 65 -6.90 -17.64 5.59
C SER A 65 -6.67 -16.84 6.88
N GLY A 66 -5.46 -16.89 7.44
CA GLY A 66 -5.09 -16.18 8.67
C GLY A 66 -4.73 -14.71 8.48
N VAL A 67 -4.38 -14.29 7.26
CA VAL A 67 -3.83 -12.94 7.00
C VAL A 67 -4.75 -11.81 7.47
N PRO A 68 -6.08 -11.81 7.21
CA PRO A 68 -6.95 -10.74 7.67
C PRO A 68 -7.01 -10.62 9.20
N ASP A 69 -6.96 -11.74 9.92
CA ASP A 69 -7.02 -11.75 11.38
C ASP A 69 -5.71 -11.24 11.98
N THR A 70 -4.56 -11.66 11.44
CA THR A 70 -3.26 -11.13 11.83
C THR A 70 -3.19 -9.60 11.66
N VAL A 71 -3.73 -9.06 10.57
CA VAL A 71 -3.75 -7.60 10.37
C VAL A 71 -4.67 -6.89 11.37
N ARG A 72 -5.77 -7.52 11.80
CA ARG A 72 -6.62 -6.99 12.89
C ARG A 72 -5.92 -7.03 14.25
N GLU A 73 -5.14 -8.07 14.51
CA GLU A 73 -4.36 -8.21 15.75
C GLU A 73 -3.27 -7.13 15.88
N LEU A 74 -2.76 -6.62 14.75
CA LEU A 74 -1.90 -5.44 14.73
C LEU A 74 -2.62 -4.12 15.08
N GLY A 75 -3.95 -4.16 15.26
CA GLY A 75 -4.77 -3.00 15.60
C GLY A 75 -5.37 -2.26 14.41
N TYR A 76 -5.24 -2.78 13.19
CA TYR A 76 -5.80 -2.14 11.99
C TYR A 76 -7.22 -2.65 11.69
N ALA A 77 -8.12 -1.75 11.33
CA ALA A 77 -9.47 -2.15 10.94
C ALA A 77 -9.47 -2.70 9.52
N VAL A 78 -9.91 -3.96 9.37
CA VAL A 78 -9.95 -4.69 8.08
C VAL A 78 -11.40 -4.97 7.67
N THR A 79 -11.78 -4.44 6.51
CA THR A 79 -13.11 -4.51 5.89
C THR A 79 -13.03 -5.13 4.48
N ASP A 80 -14.18 -5.41 3.86
CA ASP A 80 -14.29 -5.90 2.47
C ASP A 80 -13.38 -7.09 2.10
N VAL A 81 -13.21 -8.03 3.03
CA VAL A 81 -12.34 -9.21 2.82
C VAL A 81 -12.94 -10.14 1.79
N ARG A 82 -12.17 -10.44 0.74
CA ARG A 82 -12.48 -11.45 -0.28
C ARG A 82 -11.27 -12.36 -0.44
N VAL A 83 -11.48 -13.65 -0.22
CA VAL A 83 -10.41 -14.65 -0.35
C VAL A 83 -10.80 -15.64 -1.44
N ASP A 84 -9.99 -15.72 -2.48
CA ASP A 84 -10.02 -16.78 -3.46
C ASP A 84 -9.02 -17.87 -3.06
N ARG A 85 -9.48 -19.13 -3.02
CA ARG A 85 -8.69 -20.30 -2.59
C ARG A 85 -7.96 -20.06 -1.26
N PRO A 86 -8.70 -19.87 -0.14
CA PRO A 86 -8.14 -19.46 1.15
C PRO A 86 -7.13 -20.44 1.76
N THR A 87 -7.24 -21.73 1.44
CA THR A 87 -6.39 -22.82 1.97
C THR A 87 -5.17 -23.09 1.09
N SER A 88 -4.75 -22.12 0.26
CA SER A 88 -3.59 -22.24 -0.62
C SER A 88 -2.86 -20.92 -0.67
N VAL A 89 -1.52 -20.97 -0.52
CA VAL A 89 -0.68 -19.78 -0.76
C VAL A 89 -0.83 -19.26 -2.19
N GLU A 90 -1.16 -20.10 -3.17
CA GLU A 90 -1.37 -19.70 -4.57
C GLU A 90 -2.70 -18.99 -4.82
N GLY A 91 -3.52 -18.82 -3.76
CA GLY A 91 -4.77 -18.08 -3.81
C GLY A 91 -4.57 -16.58 -3.98
N SER A 92 -5.67 -15.85 -3.83
CA SER A 92 -5.63 -14.40 -3.73
C SER A 92 -6.49 -13.89 -2.58
N LEU A 93 -6.06 -12.82 -1.95
CA LEU A 93 -6.78 -12.14 -0.88
C LEU A 93 -6.84 -10.67 -1.23
N LEU A 94 -8.05 -10.13 -1.31
CA LEU A 94 -8.30 -8.70 -1.38
C LEU A 94 -8.92 -8.27 -0.04
N MET A 95 -8.38 -7.23 0.57
CA MET A 95 -8.94 -6.65 1.78
C MET A 95 -8.78 -5.13 1.77
N ARG A 96 -9.71 -4.44 2.43
CA ARG A 96 -9.61 -3.01 2.70
C ARG A 96 -9.09 -2.81 4.11
N VAL A 97 -8.09 -1.95 4.27
CA VAL A 97 -7.47 -1.66 5.56
C VAL A 97 -7.60 -0.16 5.84
N HIS A 98 -8.06 0.17 7.03
CA HIS A 98 -8.15 1.54 7.54
C HIS A 98 -6.94 1.80 8.44
N LEU A 99 -6.16 2.79 8.08
CA LEU A 99 -4.89 3.15 8.70
C LEU A 99 -5.08 4.50 9.40
N VAL A 100 -4.72 4.58 10.67
CA VAL A 100 -4.57 5.88 11.36
C VAL A 100 -3.11 6.28 11.25
N VAL A 101 -2.83 7.37 10.55
CA VAL A 101 -1.46 7.85 10.29
C VAL A 101 -1.23 9.21 10.93
N GLY A 102 0.00 9.47 11.37
CA GLY A 102 0.37 10.71 12.06
C GLY A 102 -0.14 10.81 13.50
N ASP A 103 -0.82 9.77 14.02
CA ASP A 103 -1.23 9.75 15.42
C ASP A 103 0.01 9.67 16.33
N GLY A 104 0.01 10.47 17.40
CA GLY A 104 1.16 10.61 18.30
C GLY A 104 2.37 11.37 17.74
N GLN A 105 2.35 11.87 16.49
CA GLN A 105 3.44 12.69 15.94
C GLN A 105 3.27 14.19 16.27
N PRO A 106 4.29 14.87 16.82
CA PRO A 106 4.21 16.29 17.13
C PRO A 106 3.85 17.13 15.89
N GLY A 107 2.83 17.97 16.02
CA GLY A 107 2.40 18.89 14.96
C GLY A 107 1.61 18.26 13.80
N HIS A 108 1.26 16.97 13.90
CA HIS A 108 0.50 16.26 12.87
C HIS A 108 -0.75 15.65 13.52
N PRO A 109 -1.97 16.15 13.25
CA PRO A 109 -3.17 15.47 13.73
C PRO A 109 -3.29 14.11 13.03
N GLY A 110 -3.81 13.09 13.72
CA GLY A 110 -4.09 11.79 13.12
C GLY A 110 -5.02 11.91 11.91
N GLU A 111 -4.70 11.23 10.82
CA GLU A 111 -5.50 11.14 9.59
C GLU A 111 -5.88 9.68 9.35
N VAL A 112 -7.13 9.41 8.98
CA VAL A 112 -7.55 8.07 8.56
C VAL A 112 -7.37 7.93 7.06
N ARG A 113 -6.67 6.88 6.63
CA ARG A 113 -6.43 6.54 5.23
C ARG A 113 -6.85 5.11 4.95
N CYS A 114 -7.51 4.89 3.82
CA CYS A 114 -7.95 3.57 3.42
C CYS A 114 -7.08 3.04 2.27
N ARG A 115 -6.70 1.77 2.35
CA ARG A 115 -6.01 1.07 1.28
C ARG A 115 -6.69 -0.24 0.96
N GLU A 116 -6.80 -0.53 -0.33
CA GLU A 116 -7.06 -1.89 -0.78
C GLU A 116 -5.72 -2.60 -0.92
N VAL A 117 -5.62 -3.75 -0.26
CA VAL A 117 -4.44 -4.61 -0.24
C VAL A 117 -4.80 -5.90 -0.97
N LEU A 118 -4.02 -6.22 -2.00
CA LEU A 118 -4.12 -7.45 -2.76
C LEU A 118 -2.89 -8.30 -2.46
N VAL A 119 -3.13 -9.52 -2.01
CA VAL A 119 -2.13 -10.55 -1.75
C VAL A 119 -2.35 -11.69 -2.75
N THR A 120 -1.30 -12.12 -3.44
CA THR A 120 -1.34 -13.20 -4.44
C THR A 120 -0.12 -14.10 -4.28
N GLY A 121 -0.22 -15.42 -4.45
CA GLY A 121 0.96 -16.30 -4.28
C GLY A 121 1.32 -17.21 -5.43
N SER A 122 1.13 -16.78 -6.68
CA SER A 122 1.42 -17.60 -7.88
C SER A 122 2.89 -18.01 -8.06
N SER A 123 3.85 -17.31 -7.45
CA SER A 123 5.30 -17.61 -7.56
C SER A 123 6.08 -17.20 -6.30
N GLY A 124 5.38 -17.13 -5.17
CA GLY A 124 5.79 -16.40 -3.98
C GLY A 124 4.73 -15.34 -3.63
N LEU A 125 4.62 -15.02 -2.35
CA LEU A 125 3.62 -14.07 -1.87
C LEU A 125 3.98 -12.65 -2.34
N GLU A 126 3.16 -12.09 -3.20
CA GLU A 126 3.22 -10.72 -3.68
C GLU A 126 2.12 -9.92 -3.00
N ILE A 127 2.49 -8.77 -2.42
CA ILE A 127 1.56 -7.88 -1.73
C ILE A 127 1.60 -6.51 -2.41
N SER A 128 0.53 -6.20 -3.13
CA SER A 128 0.30 -4.87 -3.70
C SER A 128 -0.76 -4.13 -2.91
N SER A 129 -0.74 -2.80 -2.98
CA SER A 129 -1.76 -1.99 -2.36
C SER A 129 -2.00 -0.71 -3.13
N ARG A 130 -3.23 -0.21 -3.08
CA ARG A 130 -3.60 1.10 -3.63
C ARG A 130 -4.39 1.91 -2.62
N ARG A 131 -4.20 3.22 -2.63
CA ARG A 131 -5.03 4.15 -1.86
C ARG A 131 -6.45 4.18 -2.44
N VAL A 132 -7.44 4.23 -1.54
CA VAL A 132 -8.86 4.33 -1.86
C VAL A 132 -9.53 5.29 -0.88
N ASP A 133 -10.73 5.77 -1.23
CA ASP A 133 -11.52 6.56 -0.32
C ASP A 133 -12.01 5.70 0.86
N CYS A 134 -11.99 6.32 2.04
CA CYS A 134 -12.82 5.92 3.18
C CYS A 134 -14.21 6.56 3.01
#